data_AF-A0A9P5Q304-F1
#
_entry.id   AF-A0A9P5Q304-F1
#
_cell.length_a   1.000
_cell.length_b   1.000
_cell.length_c   1.000
_cell.angle_alpha   90.00
_cell.angle_beta   90.00
_cell.angle_gamma   90.00
#
_symmetry.space_group_name_H-M   'P 1'
#
loop_
_entity.id
_entity.type
_entity.pdbx_description
1 polymer ?
#
loop_
_entity_poly.entity_id
_entity_poly.type
_entity_poly.pdbx_seq_one_letter_code
_entity_poly.pdbx_strand_id
1 'polypeptide(L)'
;MTVFPPGVDLSFKQLVNALLYKCKYAKHQLSDLTEPELDGLDRKLHIAASAIRGFRNATQKINQLPPELIFNILGYAQQSYSYLPLASFLPDLNAYEDHGREWYSLLHVCRLWRGIIARSPELWSTVDNTIIDEEEDKNNVAHDRYLVRSRATPLTVYVGVRDKKIRKKSLETLLKHVARFKEFHLVADLWEEDPFHTPIYSLLSSAAPNLLSLTLRTDGKDVLGGVLPSVFDGDMPQLREVTLEHFTSWPPSYFHNLTALSLSDQAFNRPTTLAFLDFLENSSHTLEILALVRAGPTLSWNTDVLPASADRLVRFPKMRQKQIFSSGVQYSRTLIQT
;
A
#
# COMPACT_ATOMS: atom_id res chain seq x y z
N MET A 1 42.92 38.60 11.92
CA MET A 1 43.19 38.56 10.47
C MET A 1 42.80 37.17 9.98
N THR A 2 41.71 37.04 9.22
CA THR A 2 41.32 35.77 8.58
C THR A 2 42.28 35.48 7.43
N VAL A 3 43.13 34.46 7.60
CA VAL A 3 44.03 34.00 6.53
C VAL A 3 43.19 33.26 5.50
N PHE A 4 43.09 33.82 4.30
CA PHE A 4 42.44 33.13 3.18
C PHE A 4 43.32 31.97 2.71
N PRO A 5 42.74 30.81 2.39
CA PRO A 5 43.50 29.70 1.84
C PRO A 5 44.20 30.09 0.52
N PRO A 6 45.36 29.47 0.20
CA PRO A 6 46.05 29.72 -1.06
C PRO A 6 45.14 29.46 -2.27
N GLY A 7 45.13 30.38 -3.25
CA GLY A 7 44.38 30.22 -4.49
C GLY A 7 42.94 30.77 -4.48
N VAL A 8 42.53 31.51 -3.43
CA VAL A 8 41.22 32.18 -3.37
C VAL A 8 41.04 33.24 -4.45
N ASP A 9 42.14 33.80 -4.95
CA ASP A 9 42.14 34.82 -6.01
C ASP A 9 41.83 34.25 -7.40
N LEU A 10 41.87 32.92 -7.54
CA LEU A 10 41.58 32.23 -8.80
C LEU A 10 40.08 32.02 -8.97
N SER A 11 39.58 32.23 -10.19
CA SER A 11 38.23 31.83 -10.54
C SER A 11 38.06 30.31 -10.45
N PHE A 12 36.82 29.85 -10.23
CA PHE A 12 36.50 28.42 -10.15
C PHE A 12 36.96 27.63 -11.39
N LYS A 13 36.87 28.24 -12.58
CA LYS A 13 37.33 27.64 -13.85
C LYS A 13 38.86 27.50 -13.89
N GLN A 14 39.60 28.50 -13.40
CA GLN A 14 41.06 28.44 -13.31
C GLN A 14 41.50 27.35 -12.34
N LEU A 15 40.85 27.23 -11.18
CA LEU A 15 41.14 26.17 -10.19
C LEU A 15 40.92 24.77 -10.76
N VAL A 16 39.79 24.52 -11.42
CA VAL A 16 39.50 23.22 -12.05
C VAL A 16 40.52 22.88 -13.14
N ASN A 17 40.89 23.85 -13.98
CA ASN A 17 41.89 23.64 -15.04
C ASN A 17 43.28 23.35 -14.45
N ALA A 18 43.69 24.08 -13.41
CA ALA A 18 44.97 23.85 -12.74
C ALA A 18 45.04 22.47 -12.08
N LEU A 19 43.95 22.04 -11.43
CA LEU A 19 43.83 20.71 -10.86
C LEU A 19 43.92 19.63 -11.95
N LEU A 20 43.16 19.76 -13.04
CA LEU A 20 43.20 18.82 -14.17
C LEU A 20 44.60 18.73 -14.79
N TYR A 21 45.28 19.86 -14.92
CA TYR A 21 46.67 19.91 -15.37
C TYR A 21 47.59 19.13 -14.44
N LYS A 22 47.51 19.36 -13.12
CA LYS A 22 48.31 18.62 -12.13
C LYS A 22 48.03 17.11 -12.18
N CYS A 23 46.76 16.70 -12.26
CA CYS A 23 46.39 15.28 -12.37
C CYS A 23 46.96 14.61 -13.63
N LYS A 24 47.03 15.33 -14.76
CA LYS A 24 47.51 14.77 -16.03
C LYS A 24 49.02 14.78 -16.18
N TYR A 25 49.67 15.87 -15.77
CA TYR A 25 51.06 16.17 -16.13
C TYR A 25 52.02 16.18 -14.94
N ALA A 26 51.53 16.31 -13.71
CA ALA A 26 52.35 16.28 -12.49
C ALA A 26 52.28 14.93 -11.76
N LYS A 27 52.36 13.82 -12.52
CA LYS A 27 52.24 12.45 -11.96
C LYS A 27 53.26 12.15 -10.86
N HIS A 28 54.44 12.74 -10.92
CA HIS A 28 55.48 12.59 -9.89
C HIS A 28 54.99 13.08 -8.51
N GLN A 29 54.21 14.16 -8.46
CA GLN A 29 53.66 14.69 -7.20
C GLN A 29 52.54 13.82 -6.64
N LEU A 30 51.89 13.02 -7.50
CA LEU A 30 50.86 12.06 -7.10
C LEU A 30 51.47 10.72 -6.69
N SER A 31 52.61 10.32 -7.27
CA SER A 31 53.33 9.10 -6.88
C SER A 31 54.01 9.22 -5.51
N ASP A 32 54.26 10.45 -5.04
CA ASP A 32 54.83 10.71 -3.73
C ASP A 32 53.80 10.63 -2.59
N LEU A 33 52.50 10.49 -2.91
CA LEU A 33 51.42 10.39 -1.94
C LEU A 33 51.14 8.94 -1.55
N THR A 34 50.81 8.73 -0.27
CA THR A 34 50.35 7.46 0.25
C THR A 34 48.90 7.16 -0.18
N GLU A 35 48.49 5.89 -0.15
CA GLU A 35 47.12 5.46 -0.48
C GLU A 35 46.03 6.21 0.33
N PRO A 36 46.17 6.41 1.67
CA PRO A 36 45.20 7.20 2.44
C PRO A 36 45.12 8.68 2.03
N GLU A 37 46.21 9.26 1.55
CA GLU A 37 46.24 10.65 1.08
C GLU A 37 45.54 10.79 -0.28
N LEU A 38 45.72 9.79 -1.15
CA LEU A 38 45.01 9.70 -2.43
C LEU A 38 43.50 9.54 -2.21
N ASP A 39 43.08 8.67 -1.30
CA ASP A 39 41.66 8.51 -0.90
C ASP A 39 41.09 9.81 -0.33
N GLY A 40 41.85 10.51 0.50
CA GLY A 40 41.49 11.81 1.04
C GLY A 40 41.30 12.87 -0.05
N LEU A 41 42.15 12.83 -1.10
CA LEU A 41 42.06 13.74 -2.24
C LEU A 41 40.83 13.41 -3.10
N ASP A 42 40.62 12.15 -3.44
CA ASP A 42 39.45 11.71 -4.22
C ASP A 42 38.13 12.07 -3.53
N ARG A 43 38.05 11.87 -2.20
CA ARG A 43 36.89 12.29 -1.40
C ARG A 43 36.61 13.79 -1.50
N LYS A 44 37.65 14.63 -1.48
CA LYS A 44 37.51 16.10 -1.63
C LYS A 44 37.02 16.47 -3.03
N LEU A 45 37.54 15.81 -4.07
CA LEU A 45 37.08 16.01 -5.45
C LEU A 45 35.62 15.60 -5.64
N HIS A 46 35.22 14.48 -5.05
CA HIS A 46 33.82 14.03 -5.02
C HIS A 46 32.90 15.06 -4.36
N ILE A 47 33.31 15.65 -3.23
CA ILE A 47 32.56 16.72 -2.55
C ILE A 47 32.42 17.95 -3.46
N ALA A 48 33.51 18.42 -4.07
CA ALA A 48 33.50 19.58 -4.96
C ALA A 48 32.61 19.34 -6.19
N ALA A 49 32.74 18.19 -6.85
CA ALA A 49 31.89 17.81 -7.97
C ALA A 49 30.40 17.70 -7.57
N SER A 50 30.12 17.22 -6.35
CA SER A 50 28.76 17.17 -5.81
C SER A 50 28.18 18.56 -5.55
N ALA A 51 29.00 19.52 -5.09
CA ALA A 51 28.59 20.92 -4.93
C ALA A 51 28.24 21.57 -6.26
N ILE A 52 29.09 21.43 -7.29
CA ILE A 52 28.82 21.95 -8.65
C ILE A 52 27.53 21.35 -9.21
N ARG A 53 27.34 20.03 -9.09
CA ARG A 53 26.08 19.36 -9.48
C ARG A 53 24.88 19.92 -8.71
N GLY A 54 25.04 20.21 -7.42
CA GLY A 54 24.03 20.86 -6.60
C GLY A 54 23.61 22.22 -7.15
N PHE A 55 24.57 23.09 -7.49
CA PHE A 55 24.30 24.39 -8.10
C PHE A 55 23.62 24.27 -9.46
N ARG A 56 24.12 23.39 -10.34
CA ARG A 56 23.48 23.14 -11.65
C ARG A 56 22.06 22.61 -11.53
N ASN A 57 21.79 21.79 -10.51
CA ASN A 57 20.45 21.30 -10.24
C ASN A 57 19.54 22.42 -9.74
N ALA A 58 20.03 23.30 -8.86
CA ALA A 58 19.27 24.45 -8.37
C ALA A 58 18.89 25.45 -9.49
N THR A 59 19.63 25.48 -10.60
CA THR A 59 19.28 26.32 -11.76
C THR A 59 18.29 25.68 -12.73
N GLN A 60 17.93 24.40 -12.54
CA GLN A 60 16.89 23.77 -13.37
C GLN A 60 15.52 24.36 -13.05
N LYS A 61 14.71 24.68 -14.07
CA LYS A 61 13.38 25.30 -13.91
C LYS A 61 12.47 24.53 -12.94
N ILE A 62 12.50 23.21 -12.99
CA ILE A 62 11.69 22.36 -12.10
C ILE A 62 12.08 22.49 -10.62
N ASN A 63 13.36 22.76 -10.33
CA ASN A 63 13.86 22.92 -8.96
C ASN A 63 13.71 24.37 -8.44
N GLN A 64 13.21 25.28 -9.28
CA GLN A 64 12.83 26.64 -8.89
C GLN A 64 11.36 26.73 -8.46
N LEU A 65 10.60 25.64 -8.61
CA LEU A 65 9.24 25.56 -8.09
C LEU A 65 9.24 25.58 -6.55
N PRO A 66 8.18 26.12 -5.92
CA PRO A 66 7.96 25.97 -4.49
C PRO A 66 8.00 24.49 -4.07
N PRO A 67 8.58 24.17 -2.89
CA PRO A 67 8.66 22.79 -2.40
C PRO A 67 7.32 22.06 -2.36
N GLU A 68 6.22 22.79 -2.13
CA GLU A 68 4.85 22.27 -2.08
C GLU A 68 4.39 21.75 -3.44
N LEU A 69 4.77 22.42 -4.53
CA LEU A 69 4.45 21.97 -5.89
C LEU A 69 5.26 20.74 -6.27
N ILE A 70 6.54 20.71 -5.89
CA ILE A 70 7.38 19.52 -6.08
C ILE A 70 6.81 18.35 -5.29
N PHE A 71 6.39 18.57 -4.04
CA PHE A 71 5.71 17.55 -3.24
C PHE A 71 4.46 17.02 -3.94
N ASN A 72 3.59 17.88 -4.47
CA ASN A 72 2.40 17.45 -5.21
C ASN A 72 2.76 16.63 -6.45
N ILE A 73 3.75 17.06 -7.24
CA ILE A 73 4.24 16.31 -8.41
C ILE A 73 4.75 14.93 -8.00
N LEU A 74 5.54 14.85 -6.92
CA LEU A 74 6.04 13.59 -6.37
C LEU A 74 4.91 12.70 -5.87
N GLY A 75 3.89 13.29 -5.22
CA GLY A 75 2.68 12.61 -4.80
C GLY A 75 1.92 12.02 -5.98
N TYR A 76 1.74 12.78 -7.07
CA TYR A 76 1.14 12.27 -8.30
C TYR A 76 1.99 11.19 -8.96
N ALA A 77 3.31 11.29 -8.95
CA ALA A 77 4.17 10.24 -9.47
C ALA A 77 3.96 8.96 -8.65
N GLN A 78 4.10 9.04 -7.33
CA GLN A 78 3.87 7.89 -6.44
C GLN A 78 2.46 7.30 -6.61
N GLN A 79 1.42 8.13 -6.70
CA GLN A 79 0.05 7.68 -6.92
C GLN A 79 -0.15 7.07 -8.30
N SER A 80 0.38 7.67 -9.37
CA SER A 80 0.26 7.13 -10.74
C SER A 80 0.95 5.77 -10.87
N TYR A 81 2.02 5.54 -10.10
CA TYR A 81 2.71 4.25 -10.01
C TYR A 81 2.10 3.30 -8.97
N SER A 82 1.19 3.76 -8.11
CA SER A 82 0.52 2.94 -7.09
C SER A 82 -0.97 2.70 -7.37
N TYR A 83 -1.56 3.47 -8.29
CA TYR A 83 -2.99 3.54 -8.57
C TYR A 83 -3.24 3.83 -10.05
N LEU A 84 -3.63 2.81 -10.82
CA LEU A 84 -4.67 3.05 -11.81
C LEU A 84 -6.00 3.23 -11.03
N PRO A 85 -6.84 4.23 -11.37
CA PRO A 85 -8.07 4.51 -10.65
C PRO A 85 -9.13 3.47 -11.06
N LEU A 86 -9.01 2.27 -10.52
CA LEU A 86 -10.11 1.34 -10.41
C LEU A 86 -10.54 1.41 -8.95
N ALA A 87 -11.84 1.63 -8.73
CA ALA A 87 -12.46 1.79 -7.43
C ALA A 87 -11.73 0.98 -6.36
N SER A 88 -11.33 1.62 -5.25
CA SER A 88 -10.69 1.05 -4.05
C SER A 88 -11.30 -0.28 -3.57
N PHE A 89 -12.50 -0.53 -4.03
CA PHE A 89 -13.34 -1.69 -3.84
C PHE A 89 -12.96 -2.97 -4.60
N LEU A 90 -12.32 -2.87 -5.76
CA LEU A 90 -11.82 -4.00 -6.55
C LEU A 90 -10.41 -3.63 -7.00
N PRO A 91 -9.41 -3.70 -6.11
CA PRO A 91 -8.04 -3.57 -6.56
C PRO A 91 -7.84 -4.68 -7.59
N ASP A 92 -7.71 -4.31 -8.87
CA ASP A 92 -7.15 -5.19 -9.87
C ASP A 92 -5.73 -5.45 -9.37
N LEU A 93 -5.56 -6.51 -8.58
CA LEU A 93 -4.29 -6.80 -7.92
C LEU A 93 -3.19 -7.00 -8.96
N ASN A 94 -3.56 -7.38 -10.19
CA ASN A 94 -2.63 -7.46 -11.33
C ASN A 94 -2.07 -6.08 -11.71
N ALA A 95 -2.85 -5.00 -11.56
CA ALA A 95 -2.38 -3.64 -11.83
C ALA A 95 -1.44 -3.11 -10.73
N TYR A 96 -1.45 -3.70 -9.53
CA TYR A 96 -0.55 -3.35 -8.44
C TYR A 96 0.87 -3.97 -8.60
N GLU A 97 1.04 -4.92 -9.52
CA GLU A 97 2.27 -5.72 -9.61
C GLU A 97 3.49 -4.95 -10.16
N ASP A 98 3.34 -3.99 -11.07
CA ASP A 98 4.49 -3.53 -11.88
C ASP A 98 5.27 -2.28 -11.38
N HIS A 99 4.69 -1.36 -10.59
CA HIS A 99 5.25 0.01 -10.54
C HIS A 99 5.63 0.58 -9.15
N GLY A 100 5.32 -0.10 -8.04
CA GLY A 100 5.39 0.53 -6.71
C GLY A 100 6.78 0.89 -6.16
N ARG A 101 7.87 0.48 -6.81
CA ARG A 101 9.25 0.85 -6.43
C ARG A 101 9.90 1.86 -7.36
N GLU A 102 9.31 2.16 -8.51
CA GLU A 102 9.93 3.07 -9.49
C GLU A 102 10.10 4.48 -8.92
N TRP A 103 9.22 4.89 -8.00
CA TRP A 103 9.30 6.18 -7.34
C TRP A 103 10.56 6.34 -6.47
N TYR A 104 11.24 5.25 -6.06
CA TYR A 104 12.54 5.37 -5.37
C TYR A 104 13.60 6.04 -6.24
N SER A 105 13.50 5.94 -7.57
CA SER A 105 14.39 6.68 -8.48
C SER A 105 14.34 8.19 -8.21
N LEU A 106 13.21 8.71 -7.71
CA LEU A 106 13.01 10.12 -7.34
C LEU A 106 13.91 10.53 -6.16
N LEU A 107 14.25 9.61 -5.26
CA LEU A 107 15.23 9.84 -4.19
C LEU A 107 16.65 10.07 -4.73
N HIS A 108 16.93 9.64 -5.96
CA HIS A 108 18.25 9.73 -6.60
C HIS A 108 18.39 10.91 -7.56
N VAL A 109 17.29 11.57 -7.94
CA VAL A 109 17.28 12.73 -8.86
C VAL A 109 18.19 13.86 -8.35
N CYS A 110 17.89 14.41 -7.17
CA CYS A 110 18.72 15.45 -6.56
C CYS A 110 18.51 15.56 -5.04
N ARG A 111 19.36 16.35 -4.36
CA ARG A 111 19.28 16.58 -2.91
C ARG A 111 17.98 17.27 -2.49
N LEU A 112 17.45 18.18 -3.32
CA LEU A 112 16.19 18.88 -3.04
C LEU A 112 15.03 17.88 -2.98
N TRP A 113 14.89 17.05 -4.01
CA TRP A 113 13.81 16.07 -4.11
C TRP A 113 13.89 15.05 -2.98
N ARG A 114 15.08 14.49 -2.73
CA ARG A 114 15.31 13.62 -1.58
C ARG A 114 14.92 14.27 -0.26
N GLY A 115 15.26 15.55 -0.07
CA GLY A 115 14.94 16.30 1.13
C GLY A 115 13.43 16.50 1.31
N ILE A 116 12.71 16.83 0.24
CA ILE A 116 11.25 16.95 0.25
C ILE A 116 10.63 15.60 0.59
N ILE A 117 11.01 14.54 -0.14
CA ILE A 117 10.49 13.18 0.08
C ILE A 117 10.71 12.73 1.53
N ALA A 118 11.93 12.88 2.05
CA ALA A 118 12.27 12.42 3.40
C ALA A 118 11.52 13.15 4.52
N ARG A 119 10.99 14.35 4.25
CA ARG A 119 10.23 15.16 5.21
C ARG A 119 8.72 15.12 5.05
N SER A 120 8.21 14.40 4.04
CA SER A 120 6.79 14.37 3.71
C SER A 120 6.20 13.01 4.12
N PRO A 121 5.57 12.90 5.30
CA PRO A 121 5.13 11.61 5.85
C PRO A 121 4.14 10.85 4.95
N GLU A 122 3.33 11.57 4.17
CA GLU A 122 2.33 11.04 3.24
C GLU A 122 2.96 10.19 2.13
N LEU A 123 4.20 10.46 1.75
CA LEU A 123 4.90 9.65 0.74
C LEU A 123 5.39 8.30 1.31
N TRP A 124 5.33 8.13 2.63
CA TRP A 124 5.75 6.91 3.33
C TRP A 124 4.57 6.15 3.95
N SER A 125 3.33 6.60 3.76
CA SER A 125 2.15 6.01 4.41
C SER A 125 1.61 4.76 3.71
N THR A 126 2.08 4.45 2.51
CA THR A 126 1.76 3.19 1.82
C THR A 126 2.85 2.18 2.09
N VAL A 127 2.51 1.06 2.74
CA VAL A 127 3.46 0.03 3.15
C VAL A 127 3.02 -1.31 2.58
N ASP A 128 3.96 -2.04 1.97
CA ASP A 128 3.73 -3.39 1.47
C ASP A 128 4.74 -4.40 2.03
N ASN A 129 4.44 -5.69 1.93
CA ASN A 129 5.32 -6.77 2.40
C ASN A 129 6.53 -7.03 1.48
N THR A 130 6.68 -6.30 0.38
CA THR A 130 7.85 -6.35 -0.50
C THR A 130 8.97 -5.44 -0.03
N ILE A 131 8.69 -4.50 0.89
CA ILE A 131 9.66 -3.64 1.55
C ILE A 131 10.46 -4.48 2.55
N ILE A 132 11.40 -5.26 2.02
CA ILE A 132 12.39 -6.05 2.74
C ILE A 132 13.79 -5.57 2.33
N ASP A 133 14.74 -5.56 3.27
CA ASP A 133 16.15 -5.36 2.92
C ASP A 133 16.68 -6.66 2.29
N GLU A 134 17.54 -6.55 1.27
CA GLU A 134 18.05 -7.67 0.45
C GLU A 134 18.89 -8.71 1.24
N GLU A 135 19.31 -8.37 2.46
CA GLU A 135 19.95 -9.32 3.37
C GLU A 135 18.87 -10.12 4.13
N GLU A 136 18.54 -11.29 3.59
CA GLU A 136 17.51 -12.24 4.07
C GLU A 136 17.55 -12.55 5.59
N ASP A 137 18.66 -12.29 6.28
CA ASP A 137 18.89 -12.68 7.67
C ASP A 137 18.84 -11.55 8.71
N LYS A 138 18.71 -10.28 8.31
CA LYS A 138 18.75 -9.16 9.27
C LYS A 138 17.49 -8.32 9.23
N ASN A 139 16.61 -8.59 10.20
CA ASN A 139 15.60 -7.72 10.82
C ASN A 139 14.93 -6.68 9.90
N ASN A 140 13.61 -6.75 9.69
CA ASN A 140 12.55 -5.75 9.31
C ASN A 140 12.86 -4.22 9.19
N VAL A 141 14.10 -3.79 8.96
CA VAL A 141 14.57 -2.40 9.04
C VAL A 141 13.91 -1.55 7.96
N ALA A 142 13.54 -2.16 6.82
CA ALA A 142 12.85 -1.48 5.74
C ALA A 142 11.42 -1.05 6.13
N HIS A 143 10.63 -1.91 6.81
CA HIS A 143 9.31 -1.52 7.37
C HIS A 143 9.44 -0.45 8.44
N ASP A 144 10.41 -0.60 9.35
CA ASP A 144 10.63 0.39 10.40
C ASP A 144 10.96 1.76 9.83
N ARG A 145 11.76 1.85 8.75
CA ARG A 145 12.04 3.13 8.06
C ARG A 145 10.77 3.80 7.53
N TYR A 146 9.86 3.03 6.92
CA TYR A 146 8.59 3.54 6.42
C TYR A 146 7.67 4.00 7.56
N LEU A 147 7.55 3.18 8.60
CA LEU A 147 6.71 3.45 9.76
C LEU A 147 7.20 4.69 10.54
N VAL A 148 8.52 4.87 10.67
CA VAL A 148 9.14 6.05 11.28
C VAL A 148 8.92 7.30 10.43
N ARG A 149 9.11 7.21 9.11
CA ARG A 149 8.96 8.37 8.22
C ARG A 149 7.52 8.80 8.01
N SER A 150 6.57 7.86 8.02
CA SER A 150 5.13 8.14 7.96
C SER A 150 4.56 8.76 9.24
N ARG A 151 5.32 8.77 10.35
CA ARG A 151 4.95 9.44 11.60
C ARG A 151 3.56 9.03 12.11
N ALA A 152 2.61 9.97 12.16
CA ALA A 152 1.24 9.74 12.61
C ALA A 152 0.24 9.66 11.44
N THR A 153 0.72 9.72 10.19
CA THR A 153 -0.15 9.69 9.01
C THR A 153 -0.90 8.36 8.93
N PRO A 154 -2.19 8.38 8.53
CA PRO A 154 -2.96 7.15 8.31
C PRO A 154 -2.30 6.27 7.25
N LEU A 155 -2.29 4.96 7.48
CA LEU A 155 -1.56 3.98 6.68
C LEU A 155 -2.48 3.24 5.71
N THR A 156 -2.00 3.05 4.49
CA THR A 156 -2.55 2.07 3.53
C THR A 156 -1.57 0.89 3.49
N VAL A 157 -2.05 -0.30 3.85
CA VAL A 157 -1.21 -1.47 4.05
C VAL A 157 -1.62 -2.60 3.11
N TYR A 158 -0.66 -3.11 2.34
CA TYR A 158 -0.83 -4.23 1.42
C TYR A 158 0.02 -5.42 1.87
N VAL A 159 -0.60 -6.58 2.05
CA VAL A 159 0.08 -7.79 2.50
C VAL A 159 -0.32 -8.95 1.60
N GLY A 160 0.66 -9.65 1.02
CA GLY A 160 0.39 -10.78 0.13
C GLY A 160 -0.02 -10.39 -1.29
N VAL A 161 -0.13 -9.09 -1.58
CA VAL A 161 -0.60 -8.58 -2.87
C VAL A 161 0.47 -8.67 -3.95
N ARG A 162 1.62 -8.01 -3.76
CA ARG A 162 2.73 -8.03 -4.73
C ARG A 162 3.70 -9.19 -4.47
N ASP A 163 4.10 -9.38 -3.21
CA ASP A 163 4.81 -10.58 -2.79
C ASP A 163 3.77 -11.47 -2.11
N LYS A 164 3.43 -12.60 -2.71
CA LYS A 164 2.48 -13.53 -2.11
C LYS A 164 3.04 -14.17 -0.85
N LYS A 165 4.36 -14.21 -0.67
CA LYS A 165 4.99 -14.72 0.55
C LYS A 165 4.86 -13.69 1.67
N ILE A 166 4.19 -14.09 2.73
CA ILE A 166 3.98 -13.22 3.89
C ILE A 166 4.85 -13.73 5.04
N ARG A 167 5.80 -12.90 5.45
CA ARG A 167 6.63 -13.19 6.62
C ARG A 167 5.89 -12.77 7.89
N LYS A 168 5.68 -13.70 8.83
CA LYS A 168 5.01 -13.46 10.11
C LYS A 168 5.56 -12.25 10.86
N LYS A 169 6.88 -12.17 11.01
CA LYS A 169 7.56 -11.05 11.70
C LYS A 169 7.25 -9.70 11.05
N SER A 170 7.17 -9.64 9.72
CA SER A 170 6.85 -8.41 8.98
C SER A 170 5.40 -7.99 9.23
N LEU A 171 4.45 -8.93 9.18
CA LEU A 171 3.05 -8.67 9.54
C LEU A 171 2.92 -8.19 11.00
N GLU A 172 3.58 -8.85 11.95
CA GLU A 172 3.61 -8.45 13.36
C GLU A 172 4.18 -7.03 13.57
N THR A 173 5.22 -6.65 12.84
CA THR A 173 5.75 -5.27 12.86
C THR A 173 4.70 -4.27 12.40
N LEU A 174 3.97 -4.56 11.32
CA LEU A 174 2.92 -3.67 10.81
C LEU A 174 1.74 -3.57 11.79
N LEU A 175 1.32 -4.68 12.40
CA LEU A 175 0.19 -4.74 13.31
C LEU A 175 0.39 -3.93 14.60
N LYS A 176 1.65 -3.66 15.02
CA LYS A 176 1.94 -2.70 16.10
C LYS A 176 1.43 -1.30 15.82
N HIS A 177 1.10 -0.99 14.56
CA HIS A 177 0.57 0.30 14.12
C HIS A 177 -0.87 0.23 13.61
N VAL A 178 -1.62 -0.83 13.95
CA VAL A 178 -3.02 -1.05 13.51
C VAL A 178 -3.95 0.13 13.78
N ALA A 179 -3.73 0.88 14.85
CA ALA A 179 -4.51 2.08 15.17
C ALA A 179 -4.41 3.18 14.09
N ARG A 180 -3.38 3.14 13.24
CA ARG A 180 -3.18 4.07 12.12
C ARG A 180 -3.71 3.53 10.81
N PHE A 181 -4.15 2.27 10.74
CA PHE A 181 -4.61 1.67 9.48
C PHE A 181 -5.88 2.39 9.02
N LYS A 182 -5.80 2.94 7.81
CA LYS A 182 -6.92 3.51 7.07
C LYS A 182 -7.45 2.51 6.06
N GLU A 183 -6.55 1.78 5.42
CA GLU A 183 -6.86 0.78 4.40
C GLU A 183 -5.96 -0.43 4.66
N PHE A 184 -6.55 -1.62 4.71
CA PHE A 184 -5.83 -2.88 4.94
C PHE A 184 -6.26 -3.93 3.91
N HIS A 185 -5.30 -4.36 3.09
CA HIS A 185 -5.52 -5.33 2.04
C HIS A 185 -4.63 -6.54 2.23
N LEU A 186 -5.25 -7.69 2.50
CA LEU A 186 -4.59 -8.96 2.77
C LEU A 186 -4.99 -10.01 1.73
N VAL A 187 -3.98 -10.65 1.13
CA VAL A 187 -4.12 -11.82 0.24
C VAL A 187 -3.32 -12.97 0.87
N ALA A 188 -4.01 -13.91 1.49
CA ALA A 188 -3.41 -14.93 2.34
C ALA A 188 -3.00 -16.22 1.60
N ASP A 189 -3.07 -16.26 0.27
CA ASP A 189 -2.91 -17.49 -0.54
C ASP A 189 -1.64 -18.31 -0.24
N LEU A 190 -0.53 -17.63 0.06
CA LEU A 190 0.76 -18.26 0.38
C LEU A 190 1.25 -17.86 1.78
N TRP A 191 0.33 -17.74 2.75
CA TRP A 191 0.70 -17.66 4.16
C TRP A 191 1.51 -18.91 4.51
N GLU A 192 2.77 -18.71 4.91
CA GLU A 192 3.63 -19.82 5.31
C GLU A 192 3.02 -20.49 6.55
N GLU A 193 2.84 -21.81 6.46
CA GLU A 193 2.57 -22.65 7.62
C GLU A 193 3.78 -22.55 8.55
N ASP A 194 3.75 -21.58 9.47
CA ASP A 194 4.58 -21.59 10.68
C ASP A 194 4.50 -23.01 11.28
N PRO A 195 5.58 -23.62 11.78
CA PRO A 195 5.55 -24.93 12.45
C PRO A 195 4.45 -25.10 13.52
N PHE A 196 3.86 -24.00 14.00
CA PHE A 196 2.73 -23.98 14.94
C PHE A 196 1.33 -23.82 14.29
N HIS A 197 1.23 -23.82 12.95
CA HIS A 197 0.01 -23.62 12.16
C HIS A 197 -0.87 -22.46 12.65
N THR A 198 -0.26 -21.33 13.03
CA THR A 198 -1.03 -20.16 13.49
C THR A 198 -1.81 -19.57 12.31
N PRO A 199 -3.16 -19.54 12.35
CA PRO A 199 -3.94 -18.98 11.26
C PRO A 199 -3.69 -17.49 11.13
N ILE A 200 -3.46 -16.98 9.92
CA ILE A 200 -3.09 -15.58 9.70
C ILE A 200 -4.09 -14.59 10.33
N TYR A 201 -5.38 -14.90 10.27
CA TYR A 201 -6.45 -14.05 10.81
C TYR A 201 -6.41 -13.92 12.34
N SER A 202 -5.83 -14.91 13.04
CA SER A 202 -5.67 -14.85 14.51
C SER A 202 -4.66 -13.79 14.97
N LEU A 203 -3.78 -13.34 14.06
CA LEU A 203 -2.84 -12.24 14.33
C LEU A 203 -3.55 -10.88 14.31
N LEU A 204 -4.73 -10.79 13.69
CA LEU A 204 -5.53 -9.58 13.62
C LEU A 204 -6.36 -9.44 14.91
N SER A 205 -5.72 -9.27 16.07
CA SER A 205 -6.35 -9.30 17.40
C SER A 205 -6.34 -7.94 18.12
N SER A 206 -6.24 -6.85 17.37
CA SER A 206 -6.20 -5.51 17.95
C SER A 206 -7.15 -4.61 17.20
N ALA A 207 -7.89 -3.76 17.92
CA ALA A 207 -8.85 -2.83 17.35
C ALA A 207 -8.23 -1.99 16.21
N ALA A 208 -9.00 -1.79 15.14
CA ALA A 208 -8.62 -0.97 13.99
C ALA A 208 -9.58 0.24 13.87
N PRO A 209 -9.49 1.22 14.81
CA PRO A 209 -10.50 2.27 14.98
C PRO A 209 -10.64 3.22 13.79
N ASN A 210 -9.59 3.36 12.98
CA ASN A 210 -9.54 4.28 11.84
C ASN A 210 -9.69 3.58 10.48
N LEU A 211 -9.95 2.27 10.49
CA LEU A 211 -10.00 1.46 9.28
C LEU A 211 -11.27 1.80 8.47
N LEU A 212 -11.08 2.23 7.22
CA LEU A 212 -12.13 2.60 6.27
C LEU A 212 -12.36 1.52 5.21
N SER A 213 -11.29 0.85 4.78
CA SER A 213 -11.33 -0.18 3.73
C SER A 213 -10.61 -1.45 4.17
N LEU A 214 -11.29 -2.58 4.00
CA LEU A 214 -10.78 -3.91 4.34
C LEU A 214 -10.91 -4.84 3.13
N THR A 215 -9.81 -5.48 2.75
CA THR A 215 -9.82 -6.58 1.78
C THR A 215 -9.21 -7.82 2.40
N LEU A 216 -9.95 -8.92 2.41
CA LEU A 216 -9.47 -10.24 2.83
C LEU A 216 -9.69 -11.24 1.68
N ARG A 217 -8.58 -11.70 1.12
CA ARG A 217 -8.52 -12.66 0.03
C ARG A 217 -7.69 -13.88 0.43
N THR A 218 -8.02 -15.03 -0.13
CA THR A 218 -7.40 -16.32 0.19
C THR A 218 -7.74 -17.30 -0.93
N ASP A 219 -7.07 -18.45 -0.99
CA ASP A 219 -7.41 -19.54 -1.91
C ASP A 219 -8.50 -20.47 -1.35
N GLY A 220 -9.05 -20.12 -0.17
CA GLY A 220 -10.12 -20.84 0.50
C GLY A 220 -9.66 -22.03 1.35
N LYS A 221 -8.38 -22.40 1.34
CA LYS A 221 -7.88 -23.56 2.11
C LYS A 221 -7.98 -23.34 3.62
N ASP A 222 -7.74 -22.11 4.07
CA ASP A 222 -7.78 -21.73 5.48
C ASP A 222 -9.18 -21.38 5.99
N VAL A 223 -10.19 -21.40 5.11
CA VAL A 223 -11.55 -20.96 5.45
C VAL A 223 -12.42 -22.16 5.81
N LEU A 224 -12.40 -22.53 7.09
CA LEU A 224 -13.24 -23.60 7.61
C LEU A 224 -14.73 -23.21 7.52
N GLY A 225 -15.48 -23.91 6.66
CA GLY A 225 -16.92 -23.74 6.52
C GLY A 225 -17.38 -22.38 5.98
N GLY A 226 -16.48 -21.59 5.36
CA GLY A 226 -16.81 -20.25 4.87
C GLY A 226 -16.90 -19.18 5.98
N VAL A 227 -16.51 -19.48 7.22
CA VAL A 227 -16.66 -18.55 8.35
C VAL A 227 -15.42 -17.65 8.45
N LEU A 228 -15.64 -16.33 8.47
CA LEU A 228 -14.60 -15.35 8.78
C LEU A 228 -14.31 -15.38 10.30
N PRO A 229 -13.06 -15.69 10.73
CA PRO A 229 -12.69 -15.61 12.13
C PRO A 229 -12.83 -14.18 12.67
N SER A 230 -12.88 -14.05 14.00
CA SER A 230 -12.87 -12.74 14.63
C SER A 230 -11.56 -12.00 14.31
N VAL A 231 -11.63 -10.96 13.48
CA VAL A 231 -10.52 -10.04 13.18
C VAL A 231 -10.75 -8.66 13.81
N PHE A 232 -9.66 -8.01 14.21
CA PHE A 232 -9.58 -6.71 14.87
C PHE A 232 -10.46 -6.56 16.11
N ASP A 233 -10.65 -7.65 16.87
CA ASP A 233 -11.57 -7.74 18.02
C ASP A 233 -13.01 -7.29 17.73
N GLY A 234 -13.39 -7.25 16.45
CA GLY A 234 -14.65 -6.71 15.98
C GLY A 234 -14.80 -5.19 16.08
N ASP A 235 -13.73 -4.47 16.43
CA ASP A 235 -13.73 -3.02 16.57
C ASP A 235 -13.17 -2.33 15.32
N MET A 236 -14.07 -2.07 14.37
CA MET A 236 -13.80 -1.36 13.11
C MET A 236 -14.92 -0.34 12.79
N PRO A 237 -15.13 0.68 13.65
CA PRO A 237 -16.33 1.53 13.65
C PRO A 237 -16.40 2.47 12.43
N GLN A 238 -15.26 2.75 11.79
CA GLN A 238 -15.18 3.60 10.62
C GLN A 238 -15.22 2.81 9.30
N LEU A 239 -15.36 1.49 9.35
CA LEU A 239 -15.31 0.66 8.15
C LEU A 239 -16.47 1.00 7.21
N ARG A 240 -16.16 1.17 5.92
CA ARG A 240 -17.13 1.52 4.87
C ARG A 240 -17.00 0.63 3.64
N GLU A 241 -15.81 0.16 3.35
CA GLU A 241 -15.52 -0.64 2.17
C GLU A 241 -15.02 -2.03 2.59
N VAL A 242 -15.67 -3.07 2.09
CA VAL A 242 -15.34 -4.46 2.42
C VAL A 242 -15.29 -5.31 1.17
N THR A 243 -14.19 -6.05 1.02
CA THR A 243 -14.00 -7.06 -0.02
C THR A 243 -13.60 -8.38 0.63
N LEU A 244 -14.42 -9.41 0.42
CA LEU A 244 -14.20 -10.76 0.97
C LEU A 244 -14.24 -11.80 -0.14
N GLU A 245 -13.21 -12.64 -0.19
CA GLU A 245 -13.15 -13.81 -1.07
C GLU A 245 -13.29 -15.09 -0.24
N HIS A 246 -14.10 -16.05 -0.68
CA HIS A 246 -14.42 -17.32 -0.03
C HIS A 246 -15.19 -17.29 1.31
N PHE A 247 -15.30 -16.14 1.98
CA PHE A 247 -16.09 -16.01 3.22
C PHE A 247 -17.59 -15.86 2.95
N THR A 248 -18.42 -16.66 3.60
CA THR A 248 -19.89 -16.67 3.48
C THR A 248 -20.62 -16.26 4.75
N SER A 249 -19.94 -16.27 5.89
CA SER A 249 -20.48 -15.79 7.17
C SER A 249 -19.40 -15.05 7.96
N TRP A 250 -19.85 -14.15 8.82
CA TRP A 250 -19.02 -13.29 9.67
C TRP A 250 -19.81 -12.91 10.92
N PRO A 251 -19.15 -12.42 11.98
CA PRO A 251 -19.85 -11.96 13.17
C PRO A 251 -20.86 -10.84 12.83
N PRO A 252 -22.10 -10.88 13.36
CA PRO A 252 -23.15 -9.95 12.99
C PRO A 252 -22.84 -8.46 13.21
N SER A 253 -21.90 -8.14 14.13
CA SER A 253 -21.52 -6.77 14.47
C SER A 253 -20.55 -6.11 13.49
N TYR A 254 -19.92 -6.88 12.58
CA TYR A 254 -18.74 -6.42 11.84
C TYR A 254 -19.05 -5.36 10.81
N PHE A 255 -20.07 -5.62 9.99
CA PHE A 255 -20.26 -4.91 8.74
C PHE A 255 -21.59 -4.17 8.78
N HIS A 256 -21.51 -2.91 9.17
CA HIS A 256 -22.63 -1.99 9.25
C HIS A 256 -22.27 -0.68 8.54
N ASN A 257 -23.27 0.03 8.00
CA ASN A 257 -23.07 1.30 7.30
C ASN A 257 -22.04 1.25 6.14
N LEU A 258 -21.98 0.13 5.42
CA LEU A 258 -21.07 -0.02 4.28
C LEU A 258 -21.48 0.91 3.13
N THR A 259 -20.49 1.49 2.45
CA THR A 259 -20.64 2.18 1.16
C THR A 259 -20.30 1.27 -0.01
N ALA A 260 -19.46 0.26 0.20
CA ALA A 260 -19.07 -0.69 -0.83
C ALA A 260 -18.93 -2.11 -0.26
N LEU A 261 -19.61 -3.09 -0.87
CA LEU A 261 -19.53 -4.52 -0.49
C LEU A 261 -19.25 -5.47 -1.66
N SER A 262 -18.07 -6.10 -1.67
CA SER A 262 -17.61 -7.04 -2.70
C SER A 262 -17.49 -8.42 -2.11
N LEU A 263 -18.19 -9.38 -2.69
CA LEU A 263 -18.12 -10.78 -2.29
C LEU A 263 -17.74 -11.60 -3.51
N SER A 264 -16.74 -12.48 -3.36
CA SER A 264 -16.31 -13.38 -4.42
C SER A 264 -16.09 -14.81 -3.94
N ASP A 265 -16.26 -15.77 -4.86
CA ASP A 265 -15.81 -17.17 -4.69
C ASP A 265 -16.34 -17.92 -3.47
N GLN A 266 -17.57 -17.60 -3.08
CA GLN A 266 -18.24 -18.23 -1.94
C GLN A 266 -18.66 -19.67 -2.28
N ALA A 267 -17.87 -20.68 -1.97
CA ALA A 267 -18.19 -22.06 -2.39
C ALA A 267 -19.20 -22.79 -1.48
N PHE A 268 -19.22 -22.49 -0.17
CA PHE A 268 -19.94 -23.28 0.83
C PHE A 268 -20.77 -22.41 1.76
N ASN A 269 -21.86 -22.96 2.33
CA ASN A 269 -22.67 -22.33 3.36
C ASN A 269 -23.14 -20.90 3.02
N ARG A 270 -23.50 -20.68 1.75
CA ARG A 270 -24.05 -19.38 1.32
C ARG A 270 -25.33 -19.07 2.10
N PRO A 271 -25.57 -17.79 2.43
CA PRO A 271 -26.78 -17.38 3.14
C PRO A 271 -28.04 -17.68 2.32
N THR A 272 -29.17 -17.82 3.00
CA THR A 272 -30.48 -17.79 2.34
C THR A 272 -30.74 -16.39 1.78
N THR A 273 -31.69 -16.28 0.83
CA THR A 273 -32.09 -14.97 0.29
C THR A 273 -32.51 -13.99 1.39
N LEU A 274 -33.28 -14.47 2.37
CA LEU A 274 -33.74 -13.64 3.49
C LEU A 274 -32.57 -13.15 4.37
N ALA A 275 -31.68 -14.05 4.78
CA ALA A 275 -30.52 -13.69 5.60
C ALA A 275 -29.58 -12.71 4.88
N PHE A 276 -29.43 -12.87 3.57
CA PHE A 276 -28.65 -11.94 2.76
C PHE A 276 -29.29 -10.56 2.66
N LEU A 277 -30.63 -10.50 2.53
CA LEU A 277 -31.37 -9.23 2.54
C LEU A 277 -31.31 -8.55 3.92
N ASP A 278 -31.45 -9.31 5.02
CA ASP A 278 -31.27 -8.80 6.39
C ASP A 278 -29.90 -8.12 6.55
N PHE A 279 -28.86 -8.76 6.04
CA PHE A 279 -27.51 -8.22 6.06
C PHE A 279 -27.39 -6.93 5.24
N LEU A 280 -27.90 -6.90 4.01
CA LEU A 280 -27.84 -5.69 3.17
C LEU A 280 -28.67 -4.54 3.73
N GLU A 281 -29.76 -4.82 4.43
CA GLU A 281 -30.63 -3.82 5.04
C GLU A 281 -29.88 -2.97 6.08
N ASN A 282 -28.91 -3.56 6.80
CA ASN A 282 -28.02 -2.87 7.74
C ASN A 282 -27.14 -1.79 7.08
N SER A 283 -26.98 -1.80 5.76
CA SER A 283 -26.20 -0.81 5.00
C SER A 283 -27.02 -0.14 3.89
N SER A 284 -28.34 -0.33 3.86
CA SER A 284 -29.22 0.11 2.76
C SER A 284 -29.14 1.60 2.44
N HIS A 285 -28.90 2.45 3.44
CA HIS A 285 -28.92 3.91 3.30
C HIS A 285 -27.57 4.51 2.86
N THR A 286 -26.50 3.70 2.92
CA THR A 286 -25.12 4.12 2.64
C THR A 286 -24.52 3.39 1.46
N LEU A 287 -25.00 2.19 1.13
CA LEU A 287 -24.41 1.34 0.13
C LEU A 287 -24.53 1.95 -1.27
N GLU A 288 -23.39 2.25 -1.88
CA GLU A 288 -23.26 2.81 -3.22
C GLU A 288 -22.81 1.75 -4.24
N ILE A 289 -22.02 0.77 -3.79
CA ILE A 289 -21.40 -0.24 -4.65
C ILE A 289 -21.67 -1.65 -4.11
N LEU A 290 -22.20 -2.51 -4.96
CA LEU A 290 -22.38 -3.94 -4.68
C LEU A 290 -21.78 -4.78 -5.82
N ALA A 291 -20.79 -5.61 -5.51
CA ALA A 291 -20.22 -6.57 -6.45
C ALA A 291 -20.32 -8.00 -5.91
N LEU A 292 -20.87 -8.89 -6.72
CA LEU A 292 -20.99 -10.31 -6.42
C LEU A 292 -20.38 -11.11 -7.57
N VAL A 293 -19.31 -11.86 -7.30
CA VAL A 293 -18.63 -12.69 -8.30
C VAL A 293 -18.63 -14.14 -7.82
N ARG A 294 -19.49 -14.99 -8.39
CA ARG A 294 -19.73 -16.34 -7.86
C ARG A 294 -20.02 -16.28 -6.35
N ALA A 295 -20.85 -15.33 -5.94
CA ALA A 295 -21.18 -15.05 -4.55
C ALA A 295 -22.66 -14.68 -4.39
N GLY A 296 -23.10 -14.49 -3.14
CA GLY A 296 -24.48 -14.14 -2.80
C GLY A 296 -25.32 -15.34 -2.35
N PRO A 297 -26.65 -15.15 -2.21
CA PRO A 297 -27.50 -16.16 -1.60
C PRO A 297 -27.67 -17.39 -2.48
N THR A 298 -27.95 -18.53 -1.86
CA THR A 298 -28.40 -19.75 -2.55
C THR A 298 -29.90 -19.87 -2.55
N LEU A 299 -30.46 -20.23 -3.71
CA LEU A 299 -31.84 -20.69 -3.83
C LEU A 299 -31.88 -22.17 -3.43
N SER A 300 -32.39 -22.44 -2.25
CA SER A 300 -32.58 -23.79 -1.75
C SER A 300 -33.94 -24.31 -2.23
N TRP A 301 -33.95 -25.34 -3.08
CA TRP A 301 -35.17 -25.88 -3.70
C TRP A 301 -36.24 -26.37 -2.71
N ASN A 302 -35.89 -26.57 -1.43
CA ASN A 302 -36.81 -27.06 -0.40
C ASN A 302 -37.25 -25.97 0.61
N THR A 303 -36.57 -24.81 0.66
CA THR A 303 -36.83 -23.75 1.65
C THR A 303 -37.20 -22.40 1.02
N ASP A 304 -36.91 -22.18 -0.27
CA ASP A 304 -37.34 -20.99 -1.03
C ASP A 304 -38.58 -21.24 -1.91
N VAL A 305 -39.37 -22.30 -1.64
CA VAL A 305 -40.59 -22.64 -2.40
C VAL A 305 -41.79 -21.75 -2.07
N LEU A 306 -41.68 -20.90 -1.05
CA LEU A 306 -42.58 -19.76 -0.98
C LEU A 306 -41.91 -18.64 -1.77
N PRO A 307 -42.57 -18.04 -2.79
CA PRO A 307 -42.02 -16.83 -3.38
C PRO A 307 -41.79 -15.91 -2.19
N ALA A 308 -40.52 -15.54 -1.94
CA ALA A 308 -40.20 -14.46 -1.00
C ALA A 308 -41.29 -13.43 -1.23
N SER A 309 -42.14 -13.22 -0.22
CA SER A 309 -43.32 -12.37 -0.32
C SER A 309 -42.92 -11.19 -1.18
N ALA A 310 -43.55 -11.03 -2.34
CA ALA A 310 -43.14 -10.06 -3.38
C ALA A 310 -43.04 -8.61 -2.85
N ASP A 311 -43.38 -8.42 -1.58
CA ASP A 311 -43.44 -7.21 -0.78
C ASP A 311 -42.13 -6.86 -0.05
N ARG A 312 -41.16 -7.77 0.14
CA ARG A 312 -39.89 -7.39 0.83
C ARG A 312 -38.89 -6.78 -0.15
N LEU A 313 -39.00 -5.47 -0.31
CA LEU A 313 -38.15 -4.65 -1.16
C LEU A 313 -37.11 -3.88 -0.32
N VAL A 314 -35.83 -4.22 -0.46
CA VAL A 314 -34.74 -3.41 0.12
C VAL A 314 -34.36 -2.32 -0.90
N ARG A 315 -34.44 -1.06 -0.49
CA ARG A 315 -34.13 0.10 -1.33
C ARG A 315 -32.71 0.59 -1.06
N PHE A 316 -31.99 0.91 -2.13
CA PHE A 316 -30.62 1.42 -2.04
C PHE A 316 -30.51 2.78 -2.73
N PRO A 317 -31.00 3.87 -2.10
CA PRO A 317 -31.16 5.17 -2.75
C PRO A 317 -29.84 5.81 -3.21
N LYS A 318 -28.69 5.31 -2.72
CA LYS A 318 -27.36 5.79 -3.10
C LYS A 318 -26.62 4.83 -4.02
N MET A 319 -27.24 3.74 -4.47
CA MET A 319 -26.59 2.73 -5.30
C MET A 319 -26.22 3.32 -6.66
N ARG A 320 -24.92 3.39 -6.93
CA ARG A 320 -24.34 3.88 -8.19
C ARG A 320 -23.87 2.75 -9.08
N GLN A 321 -23.40 1.65 -8.48
CA GLN A 321 -22.80 0.55 -9.22
C GLN A 321 -23.25 -0.80 -8.66
N LYS A 322 -23.72 -1.66 -9.58
CA LYS A 322 -24.15 -3.02 -9.30
C LYS A 322 -23.52 -3.97 -10.30
N GLN A 323 -22.75 -4.93 -9.81
CA GLN A 323 -22.09 -5.93 -10.63
C GLN A 323 -22.42 -7.32 -10.08
N ILE A 324 -23.04 -8.16 -10.90
CA ILE A 324 -23.38 -9.55 -10.52
C ILE A 324 -22.87 -10.46 -11.64
N PHE A 325 -21.84 -11.24 -11.31
CA PHE A 325 -21.23 -12.22 -12.19
C PHE A 325 -21.46 -13.63 -11.62
N SER A 326 -22.45 -14.34 -12.16
CA SER A 326 -22.72 -15.74 -11.80
C SER A 326 -21.98 -16.69 -12.73
N SER A 327 -21.15 -17.60 -12.21
CA SER A 327 -20.67 -18.74 -12.99
C SER A 327 -21.78 -19.77 -13.09
N GLY A 328 -22.46 -19.81 -14.25
CA GLY A 328 -23.26 -20.96 -14.68
C GLY A 328 -24.32 -21.47 -13.70
N VAL A 329 -25.43 -20.75 -13.58
CA VAL A 329 -26.83 -21.22 -13.66
C VAL A 329 -27.66 -19.94 -13.54
N GLN A 330 -28.54 -19.71 -14.51
CA GLN A 330 -29.46 -18.57 -14.58
C GLN A 330 -30.30 -18.44 -13.29
N TYR A 331 -30.99 -17.30 -13.14
CA TYR A 331 -31.99 -16.96 -12.10
C TYR A 331 -31.52 -16.02 -10.99
N SER A 332 -31.11 -14.80 -11.35
CA SER A 332 -31.37 -13.63 -10.50
C SER A 332 -32.56 -12.84 -11.07
N ARG A 333 -33.78 -13.15 -10.63
CA ARG A 333 -34.88 -12.17 -10.73
C ARG A 333 -34.54 -11.03 -9.77
N THR A 334 -34.52 -9.81 -10.29
CA THR A 334 -33.88 -8.66 -9.66
C THR A 334 -34.71 -8.17 -8.45
N LEU A 335 -34.36 -8.60 -7.23
CA LEU A 335 -34.94 -8.12 -5.96
C LEU A 335 -34.32 -6.81 -5.44
N ILE A 336 -33.41 -6.20 -6.22
CA ILE A 336 -32.65 -5.01 -5.84
C ILE A 336 -32.97 -3.91 -6.86
N GLN A 337 -33.75 -2.91 -6.43
CA GLN A 337 -34.02 -1.69 -7.20
C GLN A 337 -33.12 -0.55 -6.72
N THR A 338 -32.60 0.20 -7.69
CA THR A 338 -31.83 1.44 -7.52
C THR A 338 -32.72 2.60 -7.13
#